data_AF-A0A3D5JXK1-F1
#
_entry.id   AF-A0A3D5JXK1-F1
#
_cell.length_a   1.000
_cell.length_b   1.000
_cell.length_c   1.000
_cell.angle_alpha   90.00
_cell.angle_beta   90.00
_cell.angle_gamma   90.00
#
_symmetry.space_group_name_H-M   'P 1'
#
loop_
_entity.id
_entity.type
_entity.pdbx_description
1 polymer ?
#
loop_
_entity_poly.entity_id
_entity_poly.type
_entity_poly.pdbx_seq_one_letter_code
_entity_poly.pdbx_strand_id
1 'polypeptide(L)' 'MKKILTIIVFSLFVTVSSDDNNWINLYNGKDLSGWQTTGNWLPQKDGTLLIQPRPGEKGWQRYGAYLWSKKKYKDFIL' A
#
# COMPACT_ATOMS: atom_id res chain seq x y z
N MET A 1 50.21 -8.33 34.37
CA MET A 1 49.53 -7.02 34.22
C MET A 1 48.59 -7.11 33.03
N LYS A 2 47.29 -7.33 33.27
CA LYS A 2 46.27 -7.56 32.24
C LYS A 2 45.84 -6.21 31.65
N LYS A 3 46.10 -5.96 30.36
CA LYS A 3 45.49 -4.85 29.63
C LYS A 3 44.30 -5.40 28.84
N ILE A 4 43.11 -5.31 29.42
CA ILE A 4 41.85 -5.65 28.76
C ILE A 4 41.50 -4.47 27.86
N LEU A 5 41.60 -4.68 26.54
CA LEU A 5 41.20 -3.70 25.54
C LEU A 5 39.68 -3.86 25.29
N THR A 6 38.88 -3.06 26.00
CA THR A 6 37.43 -3.02 25.78
C THR A 6 37.15 -2.24 24.50
N ILE A 7 36.84 -2.94 23.40
CA ILE A 7 36.33 -2.33 22.17
C ILE A 7 34.86 -1.99 22.40
N ILE A 8 34.56 -0.70 22.54
CA ILE A 8 33.19 -0.19 22.60
C ILE A 8 32.66 -0.16 21.16
N VAL A 9 31.85 -1.14 20.79
CA VAL A 9 31.08 -1.13 19.54
C VAL A 9 29.89 -0.20 19.76
N PHE A 10 30.01 1.06 19.37
CA PHE A 10 28.89 1.99 19.33
C PHE A 10 28.08 1.70 18.05
N SER A 11 27.19 0.71 18.14
CA SER A 11 26.19 0.46 17.11
C SER A 11 25.25 1.67 17.07
N LEU A 12 25.41 2.49 16.02
CA LEU A 12 24.49 3.57 15.71
C LEU A 12 23.18 2.92 15.22
N PHE A 13 22.27 2.61 16.14
CA PHE A 13 20.90 2.28 15.78
C PHE A 13 20.25 3.55 15.23
N VAL A 14 20.28 3.70 13.91
CA VAL A 14 19.45 4.69 13.23
C VAL A 14 18.01 4.24 13.44
N THR A 15 17.31 4.89 14.36
CA THR A 15 15.86 4.74 14.48
C THR A 15 15.24 5.40 13.25
N VAL A 16 14.81 4.61 12.27
CA VAL A 16 13.86 5.08 11.26
C VAL A 16 12.56 5.36 12.00
N SER A 17 12.27 6.64 12.23
CA SER A 17 10.93 7.09 12.61
C SER A 17 10.15 7.25 11.31
N SER A 18 9.05 6.52 11.13
CA SER A 18 8.06 6.91 10.13
C SER A 18 7.45 8.23 10.60
N ASP A 19 7.56 9.27 9.79
CA ASP A 19 6.77 10.48 10.00
C ASP A 19 5.34 10.14 9.56
N ASP A 20 4.54 9.64 10.50
CA ASP A 20 3.17 9.17 10.24
C ASP A 20 2.28 10.28 9.66
N ASN A 21 2.70 11.54 9.74
CA ASN A 21 1.97 12.70 9.26
C ASN A 21 1.91 12.83 7.72
N ASN A 22 2.72 12.07 6.98
CA ASN A 22 2.79 12.18 5.52
C ASN A 22 2.07 11.05 4.75
N TRP A 23 1.40 10.13 5.45
CA TRP A 23 0.60 9.09 4.80
C TRP A 23 -0.68 9.67 4.20
N ILE A 24 -1.04 9.18 3.02
CA ILE A 24 -2.30 9.51 2.35
C ILE A 24 -3.16 8.25 2.20
N ASN A 25 -4.46 8.38 2.45
CA ASN A 25 -5.41 7.31 2.17
C ASN A 25 -5.67 7.22 0.66
N LEU A 26 -5.16 6.18 0.01
CA LEU A 26 -5.45 5.92 -1.41
C LEU A 26 -6.90 5.49 -1.65
N TYR A 27 -7.49 4.75 -0.71
CA TYR A 27 -8.92 4.41 -0.73
C TYR A 27 -9.63 5.09 0.44
N ASN A 28 -10.76 5.72 0.16
CA ASN A 28 -11.52 6.51 1.12
C ASN A 28 -12.54 5.69 1.94
N GLY A 29 -12.59 4.36 1.73
CA GLY A 29 -13.54 3.46 2.41
C GLY A 29 -14.98 3.57 1.92
N LYS A 30 -15.26 4.35 0.86
CA LYS A 30 -16.63 4.71 0.44
C LYS A 30 -16.87 4.48 -1.04
N ASP A 31 -15.92 4.88 -1.89
CA ASP A 31 -16.07 4.83 -3.34
C ASP A 31 -14.72 4.80 -4.07
N LEU A 32 -14.78 4.73 -5.39
CA LEU A 32 -13.60 4.65 -6.27
C LEU A 32 -13.04 6.02 -6.65
N SER A 33 -13.32 7.08 -5.88
CA SER A 33 -12.67 8.38 -6.08
C SER A 33 -11.15 8.20 -6.02
N GLY A 34 -10.46 8.73 -7.03
CA GLY A 34 -9.01 8.55 -7.18
C GLY A 34 -8.57 7.27 -7.91
N TRP A 35 -9.51 6.39 -8.31
CA TRP A 35 -9.21 5.14 -9.01
C TRP A 35 -9.77 5.12 -10.44
N GLN A 36 -9.12 4.36 -11.33
CA GLN A 36 -9.55 4.05 -12.68
C GLN A 36 -9.56 2.54 -12.88
N THR A 37 -10.67 2.01 -13.40
CA THR A 37 -10.86 0.57 -13.65
C THR A 37 -12.02 0.35 -14.61
N THR A 38 -12.00 -0.75 -15.36
CA THR A 38 -13.18 -1.29 -16.08
C THR A 38 -13.84 -2.45 -15.33
N GLY A 39 -13.27 -2.80 -14.16
CA GLY A 39 -13.71 -3.86 -13.28
C GLY A 39 -14.98 -3.49 -12.53
N ASN A 40 -15.69 -4.51 -12.08
CA ASN A 40 -16.90 -4.36 -11.28
C ASN A 40 -16.56 -4.49 -9.79
N TRP A 41 -15.86 -3.47 -9.31
CA TRP A 41 -15.57 -3.27 -7.91
C TRP A 41 -16.76 -2.65 -7.19
N LEU A 42 -17.06 -3.17 -6.01
CA LEU A 42 -18.21 -2.80 -5.20
C LEU A 42 -17.71 -2.34 -3.82
N PRO A 43 -17.74 -1.03 -3.52
CA PRO A 43 -17.52 -0.53 -2.16
C PRO A 43 -18.54 -1.11 -1.18
N GLN A 44 -18.06 -1.62 -0.05
CA GLN A 44 -18.89 -2.20 0.99
C GLN A 44 -19.07 -1.22 2.16
N LYS A 45 -20.13 -1.42 2.95
CA LYS A 45 -20.45 -0.53 4.09
C LYS A 45 -19.40 -0.54 5.21
N ASP A 46 -18.63 -1.62 5.31
CA ASP A 46 -17.55 -1.79 6.30
C ASP A 46 -16.21 -1.21 5.83
N GLY A 47 -16.18 -0.57 4.66
CA GLY A 47 -14.96 -0.01 4.07
C GLY A 47 -14.09 -1.05 3.35
N THR A 48 -14.59 -2.25 3.08
CA THR A 48 -13.93 -3.21 2.19
C THR A 48 -14.31 -2.97 0.72
N LEU A 49 -13.52 -3.52 -0.20
CA LEU A 49 -13.77 -3.41 -1.63
C LEU A 49 -13.81 -4.80 -2.27
N LEU A 50 -14.97 -5.18 -2.79
CA LEU A 50 -15.21 -6.49 -3.41
C LEU A 50 -15.06 -6.40 -4.93
N ILE A 51 -14.27 -7.28 -5.54
CA ILE A 51 -14.34 -7.57 -6.97
C ILE A 51 -15.23 -8.79 -7.20
N GLN A 52 -16.32 -8.61 -7.94
CA GLN A 52 -17.29 -9.66 -8.19
C GLN A 52 -17.37 -9.94 -9.68
N PRO A 53 -16.85 -11.02 -10.27
CA PRO A 53 -16.92 -11.24 -11.72
C PRO A 53 -18.35 -11.19 -12.29
N ARG A 54 -18.53 -10.63 -13.50
CA ARG A 54 -19.78 -10.70 -14.28
C ARG A 54 -19.97 -12.13 -14.83
N PRO A 55 -21.19 -12.53 -15.22
CA PRO A 55 -21.42 -13.81 -15.86
C PRO A 55 -20.48 -14.05 -17.05
N GLY A 56 -19.83 -15.22 -17.07
CA GLY A 56 -18.89 -15.61 -18.12
C GLY A 56 -17.45 -15.13 -17.91
N GLU A 57 -17.19 -14.19 -16.99
CA GLU A 57 -15.84 -13.74 -16.69
C GLU A 57 -15.14 -14.71 -15.75
N LYS A 58 -13.93 -15.15 -16.14
CA LYS A 58 -13.13 -16.12 -15.38
C LYS A 58 -11.66 -15.70 -15.33
N GLY A 59 -11.00 -16.08 -14.25
CA GLY A 59 -9.55 -15.92 -14.09
C GLY A 59 -9.08 -14.48 -13.89
N TRP A 60 -7.79 -14.34 -13.58
CA TRP A 60 -7.14 -13.08 -13.23
C TRP A 60 -6.51 -12.34 -14.42
N GLN A 61 -6.77 -12.78 -15.65
CA GLN A 61 -6.17 -12.21 -16.87
C GLN A 61 -6.86 -10.91 -17.34
N ARG A 62 -7.81 -10.41 -16.56
CA ARG A 62 -8.61 -9.22 -16.88
C ARG A 62 -7.93 -7.95 -16.37
N TYR A 63 -6.77 -7.62 -16.94
CA TYR A 63 -5.93 -6.50 -16.46
C TYR A 63 -6.65 -5.13 -16.44
N GLY A 64 -7.59 -4.91 -17.36
CA GLY A 64 -8.44 -3.71 -17.33
C GLY A 64 -9.34 -3.61 -16.09
N ALA A 65 -9.64 -4.75 -15.45
CA ALA A 65 -10.42 -4.80 -14.23
C ALA A 65 -9.61 -4.47 -12.97
N TYR A 66 -8.30 -4.26 -13.06
CA TYR A 66 -7.51 -3.84 -11.90
C TYR A 66 -7.77 -2.39 -11.53
N LEU A 67 -7.43 -2.05 -10.29
CA LEU A 67 -7.51 -0.68 -9.79
C LEU A 67 -6.20 0.04 -10.06
N TRP A 68 -6.29 1.13 -10.80
CA TRP A 68 -5.17 2.02 -11.06
C TRP A 68 -5.43 3.35 -10.37
N SER A 69 -4.47 3.88 -9.63
CA SER A 69 -4.60 5.26 -9.12
C SER A 69 -4.62 6.22 -10.31
N LYS A 70 -5.55 7.19 -10.29
CA LYS A 70 -5.58 8.28 -11.28
C LYS A 70 -4.30 9.12 -11.20
N LYS A 71 -3.79 9.32 -9.98
CA LYS A 71 -2.50 9.98 -9.74
C LYS A 71 -1.37 8.99 -10.02
N LYS A 72 -0.35 9.46 -10.73
CA LYS A 72 0.91 8.73 -10.91
C LYS A 72 1.86 9.08 -9.77
N TYR A 73 2.50 8.05 -9.21
CA TYR A 73 3.54 8.18 -8.20
C TYR A 73 4.84 7.65 -8.78
N LYS A 74 5.96 8.27 -8.40
CA LYS A 74 7.30 7.82 -8.78
C LYS A 74 7.97 7.16 -7.59
N ASP A 75 8.17 7.96 -6.53
CA ASP A 75 8.80 7.53 -5.28
C ASP A 75 7.70 7.46 -4.21
N PHE A 76 7.38 6.27 -3.72
CA PHE A 76 6.32 6.05 -2.74
C PHE A 76 6.60 4.84 -1.85
N ILE A 77 5.90 4.80 -0.71
CA ILE A 77 5.76 3.65 0.18
C ILE A 77 4.24 3.38 0.27
N LEU A 78 3.82 2.12 0.16
CA LEU A 78 2.42 1.69 0.17
C LEU A 78 2.20 0.54 1.17
#